data_AF-A0AB32X1Q7-F1
#
_entry.id   AF-A0AB32X1Q7-F1
#
_cell.length_a   1.000
_cell.length_b   1.000
_cell.length_c   1.000
_cell.angle_alpha   90.00
_cell.angle_beta   90.00
_cell.angle_gamma   90.00
#
_symmetry.space_group_name_H-M   'P 1'
#
loop_
_entity.id
_entity.type
_entity.pdbx_description
1 polymer ?
#
loop_
_entity_poly.entity_id
_entity_poly.type
_entity_poly.pdbx_seq_one_letter_code
_entity_poly.pdbx_strand_id
1 'polypeptide(L)'
;MAAAGFNTSAPSVFTGENYVIWSVKIRSYLKAYCLREVVETSEDLIQHHANPTLAQIRQFEEDKAKRYKALSSLHSAVSDEIFFRIMHLDSPKEVWDHLKDEFFGSDRTRHIQSLNLSRQFEMLRMEDDENIREFFKRMMSIVNQLRLLGKAVTEEKLVHKILVSLPEKYESKISSLEDSRDITQMTMKELVNVLEGLKQRRVFRQRGVVDSALVA
;
A
#
# COMPACT_ATOMS: atom_id res chain seq x y z
N MET A 1 -13.24 -33.91 7.58
CA MET A 1 -12.93 -33.09 6.40
C MET A 1 -11.53 -32.54 6.58
N ALA A 2 -10.57 -32.99 5.76
CA ALA A 2 -9.20 -32.49 5.78
C ALA A 2 -9.21 -31.03 5.31
N ALA A 3 -8.74 -30.11 6.16
CA ALA A 3 -8.46 -28.75 5.72
C ALA A 3 -7.35 -28.84 4.67
N ALA A 4 -7.70 -28.53 3.41
CA ALA A 4 -6.71 -28.35 2.36
C ALA A 4 -5.67 -27.34 2.86
N GLY A 5 -4.41 -27.79 2.96
CA GLY A 5 -3.32 -26.97 3.46
C GLY A 5 -3.22 -25.69 2.63
N PHE A 6 -3.62 -24.56 3.22
CA PHE A 6 -3.35 -23.25 2.66
C PHE A 6 -1.83 -23.02 2.74
N ASN A 7 -1.11 -23.36 1.67
CA ASN A 7 0.28 -22.94 1.49
C ASN A 7 0.29 -21.45 1.09
N THR A 8 0.13 -20.55 2.07
CA THR A 8 0.48 -19.15 1.83
C THR A 8 2.00 -19.08 1.65
N SER A 9 2.46 -18.63 0.48
CA SER A 9 3.89 -18.39 0.25
C SER A 9 4.47 -17.53 1.37
N ALA A 10 5.68 -17.85 1.82
CA ALA A 10 6.36 -17.07 2.85
C ALA A 10 6.41 -15.57 2.48
N PRO A 11 6.32 -14.65 3.45
CA PRO A 11 6.45 -13.22 3.20
C PRO A 11 7.75 -12.92 2.47
N SER A 12 7.73 -11.93 1.57
CA SER A 12 8.96 -11.46 0.94
C SER A 12 9.94 -10.96 2.00
N VAL A 13 11.20 -11.38 1.90
CA VAL A 13 12.30 -11.00 2.79
C VAL A 13 12.44 -9.47 2.85
N PHE A 14 12.47 -8.92 4.06
CA PHE A 14 12.74 -7.51 4.31
C PHE A 14 14.23 -7.21 4.24
N THR A 15 14.60 -6.21 3.44
CA THR A 15 15.99 -5.80 3.24
C THR A 15 16.28 -4.40 3.82
N GLY A 16 15.35 -3.82 4.58
CA GLY A 16 15.45 -2.46 5.13
C GLY A 16 14.67 -1.41 4.33
N GLU A 17 14.28 -1.73 3.10
CA GLU A 17 13.50 -0.84 2.24
C GLU A 17 12.00 -1.17 2.23
N ASN A 18 11.17 -0.15 2.00
CA ASN A 18 9.72 -0.29 1.88
C ASN A 18 9.07 -0.99 3.09
N TYR A 19 9.52 -0.66 4.31
CA TYR A 19 9.03 -1.24 5.57
C TYR A 19 7.50 -1.31 5.62
N VAL A 20 6.78 -0.29 5.14
CA VAL A 20 5.32 -0.29 5.18
C VAL A 20 4.73 -1.44 4.35
N ILE A 21 5.22 -1.67 3.12
CA ILE A 21 4.76 -2.75 2.26
C ILE A 21 5.07 -4.10 2.91
N TRP A 22 6.30 -4.26 3.41
CA TRP A 22 6.69 -5.47 4.13
C TRP A 22 5.79 -5.71 5.34
N SER A 23 5.56 -4.69 6.17
CA SER A 23 4.76 -4.76 7.40
C SER A 23 3.32 -5.20 7.12
N VAL A 24 2.73 -4.77 5.99
CA VAL A 24 1.40 -5.20 5.56
C VAL A 24 1.38 -6.67 5.16
N LYS A 25 2.42 -7.13 4.43
CA LYS A 25 2.54 -8.54 4.00
C LYS A 25 2.73 -9.47 5.18
N ILE A 26 3.67 -9.19 6.08
CA ILE A 26 3.92 -10.03 7.27
C ILE A 26 2.73 -10.03 8.22
N ARG A 27 2.02 -8.90 8.41
CA ARG A 27 0.77 -8.89 9.20
C ARG A 27 -0.32 -9.76 8.59
N SER A 28 -0.47 -9.72 7.27
CA SER A 28 -1.44 -10.57 6.56
C SER A 28 -1.10 -12.05 6.71
N TYR A 29 0.19 -12.39 6.63
CA TYR A 29 0.68 -13.75 6.88
C TYR A 29 0.40 -14.19 8.33
N LEU A 30 0.79 -13.39 9.33
CA LEU A 30 0.54 -13.70 10.74
C LEU A 30 -0.95 -13.88 11.05
N LYS A 31 -1.83 -13.08 10.42
CA LYS A 31 -3.29 -13.24 10.55
C LYS A 31 -3.78 -14.57 9.98
N ALA A 32 -3.26 -15.00 8.83
CA ALA A 32 -3.63 -16.27 8.20
C ALA A 32 -3.32 -17.49 9.10
N TYR A 33 -2.29 -17.40 9.95
CA TYR A 33 -1.90 -18.44 10.90
C TYR A 33 -2.40 -18.22 12.33
N CYS A 34 -3.31 -17.26 12.56
CA CYS A 34 -3.82 -16.90 13.90
C CYS A 34 -2.70 -16.53 14.90
N LEU A 35 -1.63 -15.89 14.41
CA LEU A 35 -0.45 -15.51 15.20
C LEU A 35 -0.45 -14.03 15.63
N ARG A 36 -1.42 -13.23 15.18
CA ARG A 36 -1.45 -11.77 15.37
C ARG A 36 -1.42 -11.35 16.83
N GLU A 37 -2.26 -11.96 17.66
CA GLU A 37 -2.42 -11.62 19.08
C GLU A 37 -1.09 -11.78 19.83
N VAL A 38 -0.25 -12.72 19.38
CA VAL A 38 1.02 -13.02 20.01
C VAL A 38 2.12 -11.99 19.69
N VAL A 39 1.94 -11.22 18.62
CA VAL A 39 2.86 -10.12 18.23
C VAL A 39 2.40 -8.79 18.83
N GLU A 40 1.13 -8.67 19.22
CA GLU A 40 0.55 -7.44 19.80
C GLU A 40 0.56 -7.47 21.35
N THR A 41 0.51 -8.66 21.96
CA THR A 41 0.40 -8.83 23.42
C THR A 41 1.75 -9.12 24.07
N SER A 42 2.09 -8.37 25.12
CA SER A 42 3.33 -8.51 25.92
C SER A 42 3.17 -9.42 27.14
N GLU A 43 2.01 -10.02 27.34
CA GLU A 43 1.76 -10.82 28.53
C GLU A 43 2.70 -12.01 28.54
N ASP A 44 3.41 -12.23 29.65
CA ASP A 44 4.17 -13.45 29.82
C ASP A 44 3.21 -14.65 29.90
N LEU A 45 3.62 -15.81 29.37
CA LEU A 45 2.90 -17.05 29.59
C LEU A 45 3.07 -17.46 31.05
N ILE A 46 2.22 -16.94 31.93
CA ILE A 46 2.22 -17.33 33.34
C ILE A 46 1.18 -18.43 33.52
N GLN A 47 1.65 -19.62 33.89
CA GLN A 47 0.78 -20.71 34.30
C GLN A 47 0.23 -20.40 35.70
N HIS A 48 -0.93 -19.73 35.77
CA HIS A 48 -1.48 -19.20 37.02
C HIS A 48 -2.20 -20.22 37.91
N HIS A 49 -2.39 -21.47 37.47
CA HIS A 49 -3.23 -22.43 38.19
C HIS A 49 -2.41 -23.47 38.95
N ALA A 50 -2.60 -23.53 40.26
CA ALA A 50 -1.99 -24.55 41.13
C ALA A 50 -2.44 -25.99 40.79
N ASN A 51 -3.56 -26.15 40.08
CA ASN A 51 -4.05 -27.44 39.61
C ASN A 51 -4.82 -27.27 38.27
N PRO A 52 -4.11 -27.19 37.13
CA PRO A 52 -4.72 -26.88 35.84
C PRO A 52 -5.53 -28.08 35.30
N THR A 53 -6.65 -27.77 34.66
CA THR A 53 -7.41 -28.77 33.88
C THR A 53 -6.66 -29.16 32.60
N LEU A 54 -6.98 -30.33 32.04
CA LEU A 54 -6.40 -30.77 30.77
C LEU A 54 -6.61 -29.76 29.62
N ALA A 55 -7.76 -29.07 29.61
CA ALA A 55 -8.04 -28.03 28.64
C ALA A 55 -7.11 -26.81 28.80
N GLN A 56 -6.81 -26.40 30.03
CA GLN A 56 -5.89 -25.30 30.32
C GLN A 56 -4.44 -25.65 29.98
N ILE A 57 -4.01 -26.89 30.21
CA ILE A 57 -2.67 -27.37 29.81
C ILE A 57 -2.53 -27.30 28.28
N ARG A 58 -3.51 -27.83 27.54
CA ARG A 58 -3.51 -27.81 26.07
C ARG A 58 -3.48 -26.37 25.53
N GLN A 59 -4.30 -25.48 26.08
CA GLN A 59 -4.33 -24.07 25.68
C GLN A 59 -2.97 -23.40 25.89
N PHE A 60 -2.33 -23.62 27.04
CA PHE A 60 -1.01 -23.08 27.34
C PHE A 60 0.07 -23.58 26.36
N GLU A 61 0.07 -24.87 26.04
CA GLU A 61 0.99 -25.45 25.05
C GLU A 61 0.74 -24.89 23.64
N GLU A 62 -0.53 -24.72 23.25
CA GLU A 62 -0.91 -24.10 21.98
C GLU A 62 -0.43 -22.65 21.88
N ASP A 63 -0.61 -21.85 22.93
CA ASP A 63 -0.20 -20.44 22.94
C ASP A 63 1.33 -20.30 22.96
N LYS A 64 2.03 -21.20 23.66
CA LYS A 64 3.49 -21.33 23.58
C LYS A 64 3.95 -21.68 22.16
N ALA A 65 3.30 -22.62 21.50
CA ALA A 65 3.62 -22.99 20.13
C ALA A 65 3.37 -21.82 19.15
N LYS A 66 2.30 -21.05 19.33
CA LYS A 66 2.02 -19.84 18.53
C LYS A 66 3.12 -18.78 18.71
N ARG A 67 3.65 -18.58 19.93
CA ARG A 67 4.80 -17.69 20.18
C ARG A 67 6.02 -18.04 19.34
N TYR A 68 6.46 -19.28 19.41
CA TYR A 68 7.63 -19.70 18.63
C TYR A 68 7.38 -19.65 17.12
N LYS A 69 6.17 -19.99 16.67
CA LYS A 69 5.79 -19.85 15.26
C LYS A 69 5.82 -18.39 14.80
N ALA A 70 5.33 -17.46 15.61
CA ALA A 70 5.37 -16.03 15.31
C ALA A 70 6.81 -15.51 15.24
N LEU A 71 7.64 -15.85 16.22
CA LEU A 71 9.06 -15.47 16.26
C LEU A 71 9.81 -16.00 15.02
N SER A 72 9.66 -17.29 14.74
CA SER A 72 10.26 -17.93 13.56
C SER A 72 9.79 -17.29 12.25
N SER A 73 8.51 -16.91 12.17
CA SER A 73 7.97 -16.22 10.99
C SER A 73 8.57 -14.83 10.80
N LEU A 74 8.81 -14.08 11.89
CA LEU A 74 9.46 -12.77 11.84
C LEU A 74 10.93 -12.90 11.43
N HIS A 75 11.67 -13.83 12.02
CA HIS A 75 13.07 -14.09 11.67
C HIS A 75 13.22 -14.52 10.20
N SER A 76 12.32 -15.36 9.69
CA SER A 76 12.35 -15.82 8.30
C SER A 76 11.93 -14.74 7.29
N ALA A 77 11.30 -13.67 7.77
CA ALA A 77 10.78 -12.59 6.93
C ALA A 77 11.75 -11.40 6.81
N VAL A 78 12.96 -11.48 7.38
CA VAL A 78 13.98 -10.44 7.31
C VAL A 78 15.28 -10.99 6.71
N SER A 79 16.12 -10.13 6.16
CA SER A 79 17.46 -10.50 5.67
C SER A 79 18.38 -10.87 6.82
N ASP A 80 19.46 -11.60 6.52
CA ASP A 80 20.48 -11.95 7.53
C ASP A 80 21.04 -10.71 8.25
N GLU A 81 21.25 -9.61 7.52
CA GLU A 81 21.72 -8.34 8.09
C GLU A 81 20.78 -7.81 9.17
N ILE A 82 19.48 -7.85 8.93
CA ILE A 82 18.46 -7.38 9.89
C ILE A 82 18.29 -8.42 10.99
N PHE A 83 18.34 -9.71 10.66
CA PHE A 83 18.28 -10.79 11.63
C PHE A 83 19.36 -10.65 12.70
N PHE A 84 20.61 -10.34 12.34
CA PHE A 84 21.69 -10.10 13.31
C PHE A 84 21.37 -8.98 14.30
N ARG A 85 20.55 -8.00 13.92
CA ARG A 85 20.14 -6.90 14.81
C ARG A 85 19.07 -7.33 15.81
N ILE A 86 18.17 -8.25 15.43
CA ILE A 86 17.02 -8.66 16.25
C ILE A 86 17.19 -10.03 16.93
N MET A 87 18.20 -10.82 16.59
CA MET A 87 18.34 -12.22 17.04
C MET A 87 18.47 -12.41 18.56
N HIS A 88 18.77 -11.34 19.30
CA HIS A 88 18.88 -11.34 20.75
C HIS A 88 17.54 -11.08 21.46
N LEU A 89 16.47 -10.81 20.71
CA LEU A 89 15.14 -10.55 21.23
C LEU A 89 14.34 -11.86 21.29
N ASP A 90 13.79 -12.17 22.45
CA ASP A 90 13.17 -13.47 22.72
C ASP A 90 11.66 -13.50 22.49
N SER A 91 11.01 -12.34 22.44
CA SER A 91 9.57 -12.24 22.18
C SER A 91 9.26 -11.75 20.75
N PRO A 92 8.22 -12.29 20.09
CA PRO A 92 7.75 -11.76 18.80
C PRO A 92 7.39 -10.27 18.85
N LYS A 93 6.93 -9.79 20.01
CA LYS A 93 6.55 -8.39 20.22
C LYS A 93 7.77 -7.47 20.26
N GLU A 94 8.82 -7.82 20.99
CA GLU A 94 10.06 -7.04 21.00
C GLU A 94 10.66 -6.95 19.60
N VAL A 95 10.73 -8.08 18.89
CA VAL A 95 11.19 -8.10 17.49
C VAL A 95 10.35 -7.15 16.63
N TRP A 96 9.03 -7.22 16.75
CA TRP A 96 8.11 -6.39 15.99
C TRP A 96 8.27 -4.89 16.29
N ASP A 97 8.34 -4.54 17.57
CA ASP A 97 8.47 -3.15 18.01
C ASP A 97 9.84 -2.59 17.65
N HIS A 98 10.92 -3.39 17.72
CA HIS A 98 12.25 -3.00 17.26
C HIS A 98 12.28 -2.72 15.76
N LEU A 99 11.76 -3.64 14.94
CA LEU A 99 11.68 -3.46 13.49
C LEU A 99 10.83 -2.24 13.12
N LYS A 100 9.77 -1.97 13.89
CA LYS A 100 8.95 -0.78 13.72
C LYS A 100 9.71 0.50 14.07
N ASP A 101 10.40 0.53 15.20
CA ASP A 101 11.14 1.72 15.62
C ASP A 101 12.28 2.05 14.64
N GLU A 102 13.08 1.03 14.28
CA GLU A 102 14.25 1.20 13.42
C GLU A 102 13.87 1.58 11.99
N PHE A 103 12.86 0.93 11.40
CA PHE A 103 12.59 1.05 9.96
C PHE A 103 11.32 1.82 9.58
N PHE A 104 10.36 1.96 10.49
CA PHE A 104 9.19 2.83 10.24
C PHE A 104 9.52 4.29 10.57
N GLY A 105 10.54 4.52 11.39
CA GLY A 105 10.95 5.83 11.88
C GLY A 105 9.98 6.43 12.90
N SER A 106 10.47 7.45 13.61
CA SER A 106 9.70 8.17 14.62
C SER A 106 8.41 8.77 14.08
N ASP A 107 7.42 8.95 14.95
CA ASP A 107 6.16 9.63 14.62
C ASP A 107 6.40 11.02 14.00
N ARG A 108 7.45 11.72 14.46
CA ARG A 108 7.87 13.01 13.90
C ARG A 108 8.35 12.88 12.45
N THR A 109 9.21 11.91 12.15
CA THR A 109 9.71 11.67 10.79
C THR A 109 8.56 11.32 9.84
N ARG A 110 7.64 10.44 10.27
CA ARG A 110 6.44 10.09 9.49
C ARG A 110 5.54 11.30 9.24
N HIS A 111 5.37 12.15 10.25
CA HIS A 111 4.59 13.38 10.12
C HIS A 111 5.20 14.32 9.07
N ILE A 112 6.52 14.54 9.14
CA ILE A 112 7.24 15.39 8.18
C ILE A 112 7.14 14.79 6.76
N GLN A 113 7.34 13.47 6.60
CA GLN A 113 7.21 12.81 5.31
C GLN A 113 5.79 12.95 4.74
N SER A 114 4.77 12.80 5.59
CA SER A 114 3.38 13.01 5.19
C SER A 114 3.12 14.45 4.75
N LEU A 115 3.66 15.46 5.45
CA LEU A 115 3.54 16.86 5.05
C LEU A 115 4.20 17.12 3.69
N ASN A 116 5.40 16.57 3.47
CA ASN A 116 6.12 16.69 2.22
C ASN A 116 5.37 16.05 1.05
N LEU A 117 4.82 14.85 1.24
CA LEU A 117 4.01 14.17 0.22
C LEU A 117 2.69 14.90 -0.05
N SER A 118 2.04 15.43 0.98
CA SER A 118 0.86 16.28 0.80
C SER A 118 1.21 17.51 -0.02
N ARG A 119 2.33 18.19 0.26
CA ARG A 119 2.79 19.32 -0.54
C ARG A 119 3.07 18.93 -2.00
N GLN A 120 3.75 17.80 -2.21
CA GLN A 120 4.00 17.29 -3.57
C GLN A 120 2.68 16.98 -4.29
N PHE A 121 1.70 16.39 -3.62
CA PHE A 121 0.38 16.15 -4.18
C PHE A 121 -0.32 17.47 -4.55
N GLU A 122 -0.34 18.47 -3.67
CA GLU A 122 -0.99 19.75 -3.97
C GLU A 122 -0.31 20.49 -5.13
N MET A 123 1.03 20.46 -5.21
CA MET A 123 1.80 21.07 -6.30
C MET A 123 1.83 20.26 -7.59
N LEU A 124 1.38 19.01 -7.57
CA LEU A 124 1.46 18.11 -8.72
C LEU A 124 0.71 18.72 -9.91
N ARG A 125 1.39 18.89 -11.04
CA ARG A 125 0.80 19.27 -12.32
C ARG A 125 1.25 18.30 -13.40
N MET A 126 0.44 18.19 -14.44
CA MET A 126 0.79 17.41 -15.62
C MET A 126 1.68 18.27 -16.51
N GLU A 127 2.79 17.69 -16.98
CA GLU A 127 3.70 18.39 -17.89
C GLU A 127 3.12 18.42 -19.33
N ASP A 128 3.64 19.32 -20.17
CA ASP A 128 3.14 19.52 -21.54
C ASP A 128 3.43 18.34 -22.48
N ASP A 129 4.51 17.61 -22.24
CA ASP A 129 4.90 16.41 -23.00
C ASP A 129 4.43 15.10 -22.37
N GLU A 130 4.08 15.13 -21.07
CA GLU A 130 3.54 13.99 -20.34
C GLU A 130 2.19 13.55 -20.92
N ASN A 131 1.90 12.23 -20.87
CA ASN A 131 0.58 11.72 -21.19
C ASN A 131 -0.28 11.42 -19.95
N ILE A 132 -1.61 11.33 -20.13
CA ILE A 132 -2.57 11.12 -19.03
C ILE A 132 -2.21 9.89 -18.18
N ARG A 133 -1.71 8.81 -18.79
CA ARG A 133 -1.37 7.57 -18.09
C ARG A 133 -0.11 7.71 -17.24
N GLU A 134 0.90 8.39 -17.75
CA GLU A 134 2.12 8.75 -17.00
C GLU A 134 1.79 9.66 -15.82
N PHE A 135 1.01 10.71 -16.07
CA PHE A 135 0.55 11.62 -15.03
C PHE A 135 -0.23 10.90 -13.93
N PHE A 136 -1.20 10.07 -14.33
CA PHE A 136 -1.99 9.27 -13.41
C PHE A 136 -1.11 8.31 -12.58
N LYS A 137 -0.11 7.67 -13.21
CA LYS A 137 0.84 6.80 -12.51
C LYS A 137 1.66 7.57 -11.47
N ARG A 138 2.15 8.77 -11.81
CA ARG A 138 2.87 9.68 -10.90
C ARG A 138 2.00 10.08 -9.71
N MET A 139 0.77 10.53 -9.98
CA MET A 139 -0.19 10.89 -8.94
C MET A 139 -0.50 9.72 -8.01
N MET A 140 -0.79 8.54 -8.56
CA MET A 140 -1.09 7.35 -7.77
C MET A 140 0.10 6.88 -6.93
N SER A 141 1.33 7.09 -7.39
CA SER A 141 2.53 6.82 -6.58
C SER A 141 2.52 7.64 -5.28
N ILE A 142 2.29 8.96 -5.37
CA ILE A 142 2.22 9.85 -4.22
C ILE A 142 1.06 9.47 -3.29
N VAL A 143 -0.12 9.21 -3.86
CA VAL A 143 -1.32 8.82 -3.11
C VAL A 143 -1.12 7.51 -2.35
N ASN A 144 -0.48 6.52 -2.97
CA ASN A 144 -0.20 5.26 -2.31
C ASN A 144 0.79 5.44 -1.16
N GLN A 145 1.81 6.28 -1.31
CA GLN A 145 2.73 6.60 -0.20
C GLN A 145 2.01 7.32 0.96
N LEU A 146 1.10 8.25 0.66
CA LEU A 146 0.25 8.89 1.67
C LEU A 146 -0.62 7.87 2.41
N ARG A 147 -1.25 6.92 1.70
CA ARG A 147 -2.05 5.84 2.28
C ARG A 147 -1.22 4.92 3.17
N LEU A 148 0.01 4.61 2.77
CA LEU A 148 0.97 3.83 3.57
C LEU A 148 1.29 4.53 4.90
N LEU A 149 1.29 5.87 4.94
CA LEU A 149 1.46 6.67 6.16
C LEU A 149 0.13 6.91 6.91
N GLY A 150 -0.95 6.25 6.53
CA GLY A 150 -2.27 6.37 7.18
C GLY A 150 -3.06 7.61 6.78
N LYS A 151 -2.68 8.30 5.70
CA LYS A 151 -3.47 9.42 5.17
C LYS A 151 -4.49 8.93 4.15
N ALA A 152 -5.77 9.16 4.44
CA ALA A 152 -6.83 8.91 3.49
C ALA A 152 -6.84 10.00 2.40
N VAL A 153 -7.02 9.57 1.16
CA VAL A 153 -7.26 10.46 0.00
C VAL A 153 -8.50 9.92 -0.70
N THR A 154 -9.57 10.70 -0.68
CA THR A 154 -10.88 10.36 -1.25
C THR A 154 -10.83 10.34 -2.77
N GLU A 155 -11.71 9.57 -3.39
CA GLU A 155 -11.78 9.50 -4.86
C GLU A 155 -12.14 10.86 -5.46
N GLU A 156 -13.10 11.57 -4.86
CA GLU A 156 -13.46 12.95 -5.21
C GLU A 156 -12.24 13.89 -5.24
N LYS A 157 -11.36 13.82 -4.22
CA LYS A 157 -10.14 14.64 -4.19
C LYS A 157 -9.18 14.28 -5.33
N LEU A 158 -9.12 13.01 -5.74
CA LEU A 158 -8.30 12.58 -6.87
C LEU A 158 -8.87 13.06 -8.22
N VAL A 159 -10.19 12.98 -8.40
CA VAL A 159 -10.90 13.44 -9.60
C VAL A 159 -10.68 14.94 -9.77
N HIS A 160 -10.98 15.70 -8.72
CA HIS A 160 -10.78 17.15 -8.71
C HIS A 160 -9.32 17.49 -8.97
N LYS A 161 -8.38 16.76 -8.34
CA LYS A 161 -6.95 16.97 -8.54
C LYS A 161 -6.54 16.80 -9.99
N ILE A 162 -7.03 15.78 -10.70
CA ILE A 162 -6.73 15.63 -12.14
C ILE A 162 -7.23 16.85 -12.90
N LEU A 163 -8.52 17.20 -12.76
CA LEU A 163 -9.14 18.27 -13.55
C LEU A 163 -8.38 19.60 -13.43
N VAL A 164 -7.96 19.99 -12.23
CA VAL A 164 -7.22 21.25 -12.01
C VAL A 164 -5.72 21.19 -12.35
N SER A 165 -5.19 20.01 -12.69
CA SER A 165 -3.76 19.79 -12.93
C SER A 165 -3.43 19.54 -14.40
N LEU A 166 -4.44 19.38 -15.26
CA LEU A 166 -4.27 19.19 -16.70
C LEU A 166 -3.89 20.51 -17.39
N PRO A 167 -3.07 20.48 -18.45
CA PRO A 167 -2.78 21.66 -19.25
C PRO A 167 -4.00 22.11 -20.06
N GLU A 168 -3.97 23.38 -20.50
CA GLU A 168 -5.04 24.05 -21.26
C GLU A 168 -5.49 23.28 -22.52
N LYS A 169 -4.63 22.45 -23.10
CA LYS A 169 -4.97 21.57 -24.24
C LYS A 169 -6.14 20.60 -23.94
N TYR A 170 -6.50 20.39 -22.67
CA TYR A 170 -7.63 19.58 -22.23
C TYR A 170 -8.87 20.41 -21.85
N GLU A 171 -8.80 21.75 -21.86
CA GLU A 171 -9.86 22.63 -21.31
C GLU A 171 -11.23 22.38 -21.93
N SER A 172 -11.31 22.33 -23.26
CA SER A 172 -12.57 22.06 -23.98
C SER A 172 -13.22 20.73 -23.57
N LYS A 173 -12.43 19.73 -23.17
CA LYS A 173 -12.91 18.42 -22.71
C LYS A 173 -13.36 18.49 -21.26
N ILE A 174 -12.66 19.26 -20.44
CA ILE A 174 -13.03 19.53 -19.04
C ILE A 174 -14.37 20.26 -19.02
N SER A 175 -14.53 21.36 -19.77
CA SER A 175 -15.82 22.07 -19.84
C SER A 175 -16.96 21.16 -20.30
N SER A 176 -16.74 20.35 -21.35
CA SER A 176 -17.74 19.38 -21.80
C SER A 176 -18.08 18.31 -20.74
N LEU A 177 -17.14 17.96 -19.86
CA LEU A 177 -17.37 17.03 -18.75
C LEU A 177 -18.19 17.70 -17.65
N GLU A 178 -17.84 18.93 -17.29
CA GLU A 178 -18.54 19.75 -16.31
C GLU A 178 -20.00 19.99 -16.71
N ASP A 179 -20.26 20.22 -18.00
CA ASP A 179 -21.61 20.46 -18.52
C ASP A 179 -22.46 19.17 -18.63
N SER A 180 -21.83 18.01 -18.84
CA SER A 180 -22.55 16.78 -19.20
C SER A 180 -22.71 15.78 -18.07
N ARG A 181 -21.97 15.91 -16.96
CA ARG A 181 -21.92 14.93 -15.88
C ARG A 181 -21.74 15.58 -14.51
N ASP A 182 -22.30 14.93 -13.50
CA ASP A 182 -21.95 15.24 -12.12
C ASP A 182 -20.53 14.71 -11.81
N ILE A 183 -19.58 15.64 -11.75
CA ILE A 183 -18.16 15.36 -11.46
C ILE A 183 -18.00 14.72 -10.09
N THR A 184 -18.90 15.01 -9.14
CA THR A 184 -18.81 14.50 -7.77
C THR A 184 -19.09 12.99 -7.69
N GLN A 185 -19.77 12.43 -8.69
CA GLN A 185 -20.08 10.99 -8.79
C GLN A 185 -19.16 10.26 -9.78
N MET A 186 -18.25 10.98 -10.43
CA MET A 186 -17.38 10.40 -11.45
C MET A 186 -16.28 9.57 -10.80
N THR A 187 -16.04 8.37 -11.32
CA THR A 187 -14.92 7.53 -10.86
C THR A 187 -13.62 7.90 -11.56
N MET A 188 -12.49 7.61 -10.92
CA MET A 188 -11.16 7.84 -11.51
C MET A 188 -10.98 7.10 -12.83
N LYS A 189 -11.51 5.88 -12.91
CA LYS A 189 -11.43 5.03 -14.11
C LYS A 189 -12.18 5.67 -15.27
N GLU A 190 -13.39 6.19 -15.02
CA GLU A 190 -14.16 6.89 -16.05
C GLU A 190 -13.46 8.15 -16.53
N LEU A 191 -12.90 8.95 -15.61
CA LEU A 191 -12.20 10.17 -15.97
C LEU A 191 -11.00 9.89 -16.89
N VAL A 192 -10.16 8.93 -16.51
CA VAL A 192 -9.00 8.54 -17.33
C VAL A 192 -9.44 8.05 -18.71
N ASN A 193 -10.49 7.23 -18.80
CA ASN A 193 -11.02 6.75 -20.08
C ASN A 193 -11.54 7.89 -20.97
N VAL A 194 -12.26 8.84 -20.39
CA VAL A 194 -12.78 9.99 -21.14
C VAL A 194 -11.63 10.84 -21.67
N LEU A 195 -10.63 11.13 -20.83
CA LEU A 195 -9.44 11.91 -21.21
C LEU A 195 -8.58 11.19 -22.26
N GLU A 196 -8.37 9.87 -22.13
CA GLU A 196 -7.63 9.06 -23.11
C GLU A 196 -8.37 8.96 -24.46
N GLY A 197 -9.71 8.91 -24.47
CA GLY A 197 -10.52 8.85 -25.69
C GLY A 197 -10.28 9.98 -26.69
N LEU A 198 -9.68 11.11 -26.27
CA LEU A 198 -9.22 12.17 -27.17
C LEU A 198 -8.09 11.73 -28.11
N LYS A 199 -7.17 10.88 -27.64
CA LYS A 199 -6.00 10.47 -28.43
C LYS A 199 -6.41 9.56 -29.59
N GLN A 200 -7.35 8.64 -29.38
CA GLN A 200 -7.81 7.73 -30.43
C GLN A 200 -8.44 8.48 -31.63
N ARG A 201 -9.23 9.54 -31.37
CA ARG A 201 -9.85 10.34 -32.45
C ARG A 201 -8.86 11.30 -33.14
N ARG A 202 -7.86 11.85 -32.43
CA ARG A 202 -6.82 12.71 -33.05
C ARG A 202 -5.85 11.91 -33.91
N VAL A 203 -5.41 10.72 -33.46
CA VAL A 203 -4.52 9.84 -34.23
C VAL A 203 -5.19 9.37 -35.52
N PHE A 204 -6.49 9.07 -35.49
CA PHE A 204 -7.24 8.69 -36.69
C PHE A 204 -7.33 9.82 -37.72
N ARG A 205 -7.53 11.07 -37.26
CA ARG A 205 -7.55 12.25 -38.14
C ARG A 205 -6.18 12.57 -38.73
N GLN A 206 -5.10 12.42 -37.96
CA GLN A 206 -3.75 12.63 -38.48
C GLN A 206 -3.33 11.54 -39.48
N ARG A 207 -3.66 10.26 -39.26
CA ARG A 207 -3.43 9.22 -40.29
C ARG A 207 -4.24 9.46 -41.56
N GLY A 208 -5.52 9.79 -41.44
CA GLY A 208 -6.36 10.07 -42.61
C GLY A 208 -5.91 11.27 -43.44
N VAL A 209 -5.32 12.29 -42.81
CA VAL A 209 -4.75 13.47 -43.51
C VAL A 209 -3.43 13.12 -44.20
N VAL A 210 -2.58 12.30 -43.58
CA VAL A 210 -1.30 11.86 -44.18
C VAL A 210 -1.56 10.92 -45.38
N ASP A 211 -2.50 9.98 -45.24
CA ASP A 211 -2.85 9.06 -46.35
C ASP A 211 -3.51 9.81 -47.52
N SER A 212 -4.30 10.85 -47.24
CA SER A 212 -4.90 11.69 -48.29
C SER A 212 -3.88 12.63 -48.96
N ALA A 213 -2.77 12.97 -48.31
CA ALA A 213 -1.70 13.82 -48.85
C ALA A 213 -0.64 13.03 -49.64
N LEU A 214 -0.57 11.71 -49.45
CA LEU A 214 0.31 10.82 -50.22
C LEU A 214 -0.32 10.31 -51.53
N VAL A 215 -1.62 10.55 -51.72
CA VAL A 215 -2.41 10.08 -52.88
C VAL A 215 -2.78 11.22 -53.85
N ALA A 216 -2.42 12.47 -53.54
CA ALA A 216 -2.61 13.65 -54.39
C ALA A 216 -1.27 14.14 -54.95
#